data_AF-A0A534PC61-F1
#
_entry.id   AF-A0A534PC61-F1
#
_cell.length_a   1.000
_cell.length_b   1.000
_cell.length_c   1.000
_cell.angle_alpha   90.00
_cell.angle_beta   90.00
_cell.angle_gamma   90.00
#
_symmetry.space_group_name_H-M   'P 1'
#
loop_
_entity.id
_entity.type
_entity.pdbx_description
1 polymer ?
#
loop_
_entity_poly.entity_id
_entity_poly.type
_entity_poly.pdbx_seq_one_letter_code
_entity_poly.pdbx_strand_id
1 'polypeptide(L)'
;MLWVGFLAGVLILLFIDLRIASRSDQEATFKEAIGWSIFWIVLSLGFGAFLWRRYGGEQGLEFFAGYLLEKSLSVDNLFVFVLLFRSFAIPPQYQHRVLFWGVLGALLLRGSLIFAGVALVHRFHWIIAVFGAVLVYTAWKILFHEDEADAKPEDNAVVRWVARNLPMTKTIEGPRFFIGKCATPLLLALVAAETTDLVFALDSIPAVFAVTDDSFLVFSSNICALLGLRALYFVVRGALARLRYLKPGLAAILTFVGLKMLLYKWVQLPTGTSLLIIAGILAIALVVSWLRPAPDTAA
;
A
#
# COMPACT_ATOMS: atom_id res chain seq x y z
N MET A 1 -24.34 -4.88 10.60
CA MET A 1 -24.95 -4.22 9.41
C MET A 1 -23.90 -3.51 8.56
N LEU A 2 -23.14 -2.54 9.11
CA LEU A 2 -22.05 -1.81 8.41
C LEU A 2 -20.99 -2.74 7.80
N TRP A 3 -20.41 -3.62 8.61
CA TRP A 3 -19.40 -4.60 8.18
C TRP A 3 -19.86 -5.45 6.99
N VAL A 4 -21.07 -6.03 7.10
CA VAL A 4 -21.63 -6.90 6.07
C VAL A 4 -21.88 -6.11 4.78
N GLY A 5 -22.45 -4.92 4.87
CA GLY A 5 -22.70 -4.06 3.71
C GLY A 5 -21.39 -3.63 3.02
N PHE A 6 -20.39 -3.25 3.81
CA PHE A 6 -19.08 -2.88 3.29
C PHE A 6 -18.37 -4.07 2.61
N LEU A 7 -18.27 -5.21 3.29
CA LEU A 7 -17.67 -6.43 2.72
C LEU A 7 -18.39 -6.89 1.46
N ALA A 8 -19.72 -6.86 1.45
CA ALA A 8 -20.50 -7.16 0.25
C ALA A 8 -20.18 -6.19 -0.90
N GLY A 9 -20.09 -4.89 -0.60
CA GLY A 9 -19.69 -3.88 -1.58
C GLY A 9 -18.28 -4.11 -2.12
N VAL A 10 -17.31 -4.42 -1.25
CA VAL A 10 -15.93 -4.74 -1.63
C VAL A 10 -15.86 -5.97 -2.51
N LEU A 11 -16.59 -7.04 -2.17
CA LEU A 11 -16.66 -8.25 -2.99
C LEU A 11 -17.28 -7.99 -4.37
N ILE A 12 -18.35 -7.18 -4.44
CA ILE A 12 -18.97 -6.77 -5.71
C ILE A 12 -17.98 -5.96 -6.55
N LEU A 13 -17.29 -5.00 -5.94
CA LEU A 13 -16.30 -4.16 -6.61
C LEU A 13 -15.09 -4.96 -7.12
N LEU A 14 -14.59 -5.90 -6.31
CA LEU A 14 -13.55 -6.86 -6.71
C LEU A 14 -14.01 -7.73 -7.87
N PHE A 15 -15.25 -8.21 -7.83
CA PHE A 15 -15.82 -9.00 -8.92
C PHE A 15 -15.95 -8.20 -10.22
N ILE A 16 -16.36 -6.93 -10.13
CA ILE A 16 -16.42 -6.02 -11.27
C ILE A 16 -15.01 -5.76 -11.81
N ASP A 17 -14.04 -5.44 -10.95
CA ASP A 17 -12.64 -5.22 -11.34
C ASP A 17 -12.07 -6.45 -12.07
N LEU A 18 -12.33 -7.65 -11.53
CA LEU A 18 -11.96 -8.93 -12.13
C LEU A 18 -12.58 -9.16 -13.51
N ARG A 19 -13.88 -8.89 -13.65
CA ARG A 19 -14.60 -9.11 -14.91
C ARG A 19 -14.14 -8.15 -16.00
N ILE A 20 -13.78 -6.93 -15.62
CA ILE A 20 -13.26 -5.92 -16.55
C ILE A 20 -11.81 -6.27 -16.90
N ALA A 21 -11.00 -6.67 -15.91
CA ALA A 21 -9.62 -7.07 -16.11
C ALA A 21 -9.47 -8.30 -17.01
N SER A 22 -10.36 -9.29 -16.88
CA SER A 22 -10.31 -10.51 -17.70
C SER A 22 -10.69 -10.30 -19.17
N ARG A 23 -11.23 -9.13 -19.52
CA ARG A 23 -11.59 -8.76 -20.89
C ARG A 23 -10.51 -7.98 -21.62
N SER A 24 -9.52 -7.42 -20.92
CA SER A 24 -8.42 -6.66 -21.50
C SER A 24 -7.11 -7.45 -21.43
N ASP A 25 -6.87 -8.32 -22.41
CA ASP A 25 -5.53 -8.91 -22.63
C ASP A 25 -4.51 -7.87 -23.15
N GLN A 26 -4.95 -6.64 -23.39
CA GLN A 26 -4.11 -5.51 -23.78
C GLN A 26 -3.77 -4.64 -22.56
N GLU A 27 -2.53 -4.15 -22.51
CA GLU A 27 -2.08 -3.20 -21.49
C GLU A 27 -3.04 -2.01 -21.41
N ALA A 28 -3.52 -1.68 -20.20
CA ALA A 28 -4.36 -0.50 -20.00
C ALA A 28 -3.57 0.74 -20.45
N THR A 29 -4.16 1.53 -21.34
CA THR A 29 -3.51 2.77 -21.79
C THR A 29 -3.36 3.71 -20.61
N PHE A 30 -2.30 4.53 -20.56
CA PHE A 30 -2.08 5.51 -19.48
C PHE A 30 -3.34 6.36 -19.16
N LYS A 31 -4.10 6.74 -20.19
CA LYS A 31 -5.39 7.47 -20.04
C LYS A 31 -6.46 6.64 -19.32
N GLU A 32 -6.57 5.35 -19.64
CA GLU A 32 -7.50 4.44 -18.99
C GLU A 32 -7.09 4.19 -17.53
N ALA A 33 -5.79 4.03 -17.27
CA ALA A 33 -5.26 3.89 -15.93
C ALA A 33 -5.57 5.10 -15.04
N ILE A 34 -5.46 6.33 -15.58
CA ILE A 34 -5.90 7.55 -14.88
C ILE A 34 -7.40 7.51 -14.60
N GLY A 35 -8.22 7.18 -15.60
CA GLY A 35 -9.68 7.11 -15.44
C GLY A 35 -10.10 6.14 -14.33
N TRP A 36 -9.51 4.95 -14.30
CA TRP A 36 -9.73 3.98 -13.23
C TRP A 36 -9.21 4.47 -11.88
N SER A 37 -8.04 5.10 -11.84
CA SER A 37 -7.49 5.67 -10.60
C SER A 37 -8.42 6.73 -9.99
N ILE A 38 -8.92 7.65 -10.82
CA ILE A 38 -9.88 8.68 -10.41
C ILE A 38 -11.17 8.04 -9.90
N PHE A 39 -11.71 7.04 -10.61
CA PHE A 39 -12.91 6.32 -10.19
C PHE A 39 -12.76 5.75 -8.77
N TRP A 40 -11.66 5.04 -8.48
CA TRP A 40 -11.42 4.45 -7.17
C TRP A 40 -11.23 5.50 -6.06
N ILE A 41 -10.57 6.62 -6.38
CA ILE A 41 -10.43 7.74 -5.45
C ILE A 41 -11.79 8.35 -5.13
N VAL A 42 -12.59 8.69 -6.14
CA VAL A 42 -13.93 9.28 -5.98
C VAL A 42 -14.84 8.34 -5.19
N LEU A 43 -14.81 7.04 -5.46
CA LEU A 43 -15.58 6.06 -4.73
C LEU A 43 -15.19 6.02 -3.23
N SER A 44 -13.89 6.06 -2.94
CA SER A 44 -13.37 6.08 -1.57
C SER A 44 -13.76 7.37 -0.85
N LEU A 45 -13.68 8.52 -1.53
CA LEU A 45 -14.11 9.81 -1.00
C LEU A 45 -15.62 9.85 -0.74
N GLY A 46 -16.42 9.26 -1.64
CA GLY A 46 -17.87 9.11 -1.48
C GLY A 46 -18.23 8.25 -0.26
N PHE A 47 -17.49 7.15 -0.04
CA PHE A 47 -17.66 6.33 1.16
C PHE A 47 -17.30 7.08 2.45
N GLY A 48 -16.18 7.83 2.45
CA GLY A 48 -15.82 8.69 3.58
C GLY A 48 -16.87 9.78 3.86
N ALA A 49 -17.42 10.40 2.82
CA ALA A 49 -18.51 11.38 2.96
C ALA A 49 -19.80 10.74 3.49
N PHE A 50 -20.10 9.51 3.08
CA PHE A 50 -21.20 8.73 3.65
C PHE A 50 -20.98 8.46 5.15
N LEU A 51 -19.78 8.07 5.56
CA LEU A 51 -19.44 7.88 6.97
C LEU A 51 -19.59 9.17 7.76
N TRP A 52 -19.06 10.28 7.22
CA TRP A 52 -19.18 11.61 7.81
C TRP A 52 -20.64 11.97 8.08
N ARG A 53 -21.51 11.81 7.08
CA ARG A 53 -22.92 12.19 7.18
C ARG A 53 -23.71 11.26 8.10
N ARG A 54 -23.39 9.97 8.14
CA ARG A 54 -24.20 8.96 8.84
C ARG A 54 -23.75 8.71 10.28
N TYR A 55 -22.45 8.82 10.56
CA TYR A 55 -21.84 8.45 11.85
C TYR A 55 -21.24 9.64 12.59
N GLY A 56 -20.87 10.71 11.87
CA GLY A 56 -20.37 11.96 12.46
C GLY A 56 -19.09 12.46 11.80
N GLY A 57 -18.76 13.73 12.04
CA GLY A 57 -17.57 14.36 11.47
C GLY A 57 -16.27 13.73 11.95
N GLU A 58 -16.23 13.21 13.18
CA GLU A 58 -15.05 12.56 13.75
C GLU A 58 -14.69 11.26 13.03
N GLN A 59 -15.63 10.32 12.87
CA GLN A 59 -15.37 9.09 12.12
C GLN A 59 -15.08 9.35 10.64
N GLY A 60 -15.69 10.38 10.06
CA GLY A 60 -15.38 10.84 8.71
C GLY A 60 -13.93 11.31 8.59
N LEU A 61 -13.46 12.14 9.52
CA LEU A 61 -12.07 12.61 9.58
C LEU A 61 -11.08 11.47 9.81
N GLU A 62 -11.40 10.55 10.71
CA GLU A 62 -10.59 9.34 10.96
C GLU A 62 -10.47 8.47 9.72
N PHE A 63 -11.58 8.24 9.01
CA PHE A 63 -11.56 7.53 7.74
C PHE A 63 -10.69 8.24 6.71
N PHE A 64 -10.84 9.56 6.53
CA PHE A 64 -10.05 10.32 5.56
C PHE A 64 -8.57 10.35 5.91
N ALA A 65 -8.22 10.47 7.20
CA ALA A 65 -6.85 10.45 7.68
C ALA A 65 -6.21 9.07 7.49
N GLY A 66 -6.90 8.01 7.89
CA GLY A 66 -6.47 6.63 7.64
C GLY A 66 -6.33 6.35 6.14
N TYR A 67 -7.31 6.76 5.33
CA TYR A 67 -7.29 6.58 3.87
C TYR A 67 -6.10 7.29 3.24
N LEU A 68 -5.84 8.53 3.63
CA LEU A 68 -4.74 9.31 3.06
C LEU A 68 -3.37 8.74 3.48
N LEU A 69 -3.21 8.33 4.74
CA LEU A 69 -2.01 7.64 5.21
C LEU A 69 -1.77 6.35 4.42
N GLU A 70 -2.77 5.48 4.36
CA GLU A 70 -2.68 4.21 3.65
C GLU A 70 -2.45 4.40 2.16
N LYS A 71 -3.12 5.39 1.55
CA LYS A 71 -2.94 5.68 0.12
C LYS A 71 -1.51 6.12 -0.18
N SER A 72 -0.91 6.90 0.72
CA SER A 72 0.46 7.38 0.59
C SER A 72 1.48 6.26 0.72
N LEU A 73 1.35 5.44 1.77
CA LEU A 73 2.22 4.29 2.00
C LEU A 73 2.05 3.23 0.90
N SER A 74 0.84 3.05 0.36
CA SER A 74 0.59 2.17 -0.78
C SER A 74 1.34 2.59 -2.05
N VAL A 75 1.69 3.88 -2.22
CA VAL A 75 2.53 4.30 -3.36
C VAL A 75 3.97 3.80 -3.17
N ASP A 76 4.50 3.76 -1.95
CA ASP A 76 5.82 3.14 -1.68
C ASP A 76 5.81 1.66 -2.04
N ASN A 77 4.73 0.96 -1.67
CA ASN A 77 4.54 -0.45 -2.02
C ASN A 77 4.60 -0.67 -3.54
N LEU A 78 4.05 0.27 -4.32
CA LEU A 78 4.12 0.22 -5.79
C LEU A 78 5.55 0.32 -6.34
N PHE A 79 6.46 1.05 -5.69
CA PHE A 79 7.87 1.05 -6.10
C PHE A 79 8.48 -0.34 -5.97
N VAL A 80 8.17 -1.05 -4.90
CA VAL A 80 8.66 -2.41 -4.72
C VAL A 80 8.06 -3.35 -5.76
N PHE A 81 6.78 -3.22 -6.12
CA PHE A 81 6.21 -3.97 -7.24
C PHE A 81 6.95 -3.72 -8.56
N VAL A 82 7.30 -2.47 -8.88
CA VAL A 82 8.08 -2.15 -10.09
C VAL A 82 9.47 -2.81 -10.04
N LEU A 83 10.17 -2.70 -8.90
CA LEU A 83 11.49 -3.30 -8.71
C LEU A 83 11.43 -4.83 -8.80
N LEU A 84 10.41 -5.44 -8.20
CA LEU A 84 10.14 -6.88 -8.25
C LEU A 84 9.97 -7.37 -9.68
N PHE A 85 9.10 -6.74 -10.47
CA PHE A 85 8.90 -7.16 -11.85
C PHE A 85 10.13 -6.97 -12.72
N ARG A 86 10.93 -5.93 -12.44
CA ARG A 86 12.22 -5.75 -13.10
C ARG A 86 13.22 -6.84 -12.72
N SER A 87 13.34 -7.17 -11.44
CA SER A 87 14.26 -8.20 -10.92
C SER A 87 13.94 -9.58 -11.49
N PHE A 88 12.66 -9.97 -11.46
CA PHE A 88 12.20 -11.25 -11.98
C PHE A 88 11.93 -11.25 -13.49
N ALA A 89 12.25 -10.16 -14.19
CA ALA A 89 12.03 -9.98 -15.63
C ALA A 89 10.61 -10.36 -16.10
N ILE A 90 9.58 -9.94 -15.35
CA ILE A 90 8.19 -10.32 -15.62
C ILE A 90 7.61 -9.48 -16.77
N PRO A 91 7.17 -10.12 -17.88
CA PRO A 91 6.53 -9.44 -18.99
C PRO A 91 5.29 -8.64 -18.55
N PRO A 92 5.05 -7.44 -19.09
CA PRO A 92 3.91 -6.59 -18.72
C PRO A 92 2.54 -7.29 -18.72
N GLN A 93 2.30 -8.14 -19.71
CA GLN A 93 1.06 -8.94 -19.85
C GLN A 93 0.75 -9.83 -18.63
N TYR A 94 1.76 -10.21 -17.83
CA TYR A 94 1.58 -11.05 -16.64
C TYR A 94 1.61 -10.25 -15.33
N GLN A 95 2.05 -8.98 -15.35
CA GLN A 95 2.13 -8.13 -14.15
C GLN A 95 0.76 -7.92 -13.51
N HIS A 96 -0.28 -7.73 -14.33
CA HIS A 96 -1.66 -7.57 -13.86
C HIS A 96 -2.12 -8.74 -12.96
N ARG A 97 -1.73 -9.97 -13.32
CA ARG A 97 -2.11 -11.16 -12.58
C ARG A 97 -1.39 -11.23 -11.23
N VAL A 98 -0.09 -10.93 -11.21
CA VAL A 98 0.67 -10.88 -9.95
C VAL A 98 0.13 -9.76 -9.04
N LEU A 99 -0.19 -8.58 -9.60
CA LEU A 99 -0.83 -7.50 -8.84
C LEU A 99 -2.17 -7.92 -8.25
N PHE A 100 -3.02 -8.59 -9.03
CA PHE A 100 -4.33 -9.00 -8.56
C PHE A 100 -4.22 -9.95 -7.35
N TRP A 101 -3.43 -11.01 -7.49
CA TRP A 101 -3.22 -11.97 -6.40
C TRP A 101 -2.48 -11.33 -5.22
N GLY A 102 -1.53 -10.43 -5.50
CA GLY A 102 -0.79 -9.66 -4.52
C GLY A 102 -1.68 -8.75 -3.68
N VAL A 103 -2.62 -8.04 -4.30
CA VAL A 103 -3.58 -7.18 -3.58
C VAL A 103 -4.56 -8.04 -2.77
N LEU A 104 -5.01 -9.17 -3.31
CA LEU A 104 -5.93 -10.06 -2.61
C LEU A 104 -5.28 -10.70 -1.38
N GLY A 105 -4.04 -11.17 -1.49
CA GLY A 105 -3.28 -11.73 -0.37
C GLY A 105 -2.93 -10.66 0.66
N ALA A 106 -2.43 -9.50 0.22
CA ALA A 106 -2.22 -8.32 1.07
C ALA A 106 -3.47 -7.95 1.86
N LEU A 107 -4.67 -7.99 1.23
CA LEU A 107 -5.92 -7.68 1.90
C LEU A 107 -6.24 -8.64 3.06
N LEU A 108 -6.02 -9.93 2.84
CA LEU A 108 -6.25 -10.95 3.86
C LEU A 108 -5.21 -10.84 4.99
N LEU A 109 -3.93 -10.67 4.64
CA LEU A 109 -2.85 -10.52 5.60
C LEU A 109 -3.03 -9.25 6.44
N ARG A 110 -3.23 -8.09 5.81
CA ARG A 110 -3.52 -6.83 6.50
C ARG A 110 -4.77 -6.92 7.34
N GLY A 111 -5.85 -7.52 6.83
CA GLY A 111 -7.06 -7.77 7.61
C GLY A 111 -6.75 -8.50 8.91
N SER A 112 -6.02 -9.62 8.83
CA SER A 112 -5.64 -10.40 10.02
C SER A 112 -4.74 -9.62 10.99
N LEU A 113 -3.75 -8.87 10.48
CA LEU A 113 -2.87 -8.03 11.28
C LEU A 113 -3.59 -6.86 11.95
N ILE A 114 -4.58 -6.25 11.28
CA ILE A 114 -5.39 -5.17 11.85
C ILE A 114 -6.17 -5.70 13.05
N PHE A 115 -6.87 -6.84 12.91
CA PHE A 115 -7.60 -7.43 14.03
C PHE A 115 -6.67 -7.83 15.18
N ALA A 116 -5.50 -8.41 14.86
CA ALA A 116 -4.50 -8.73 15.86
C ALA A 116 -3.95 -7.47 16.55
N GLY A 117 -3.70 -6.41 15.80
CA GLY A 117 -3.19 -5.12 16.27
C GLY A 117 -4.19 -4.42 17.20
N VAL A 118 -5.47 -4.37 16.84
CA VAL A 118 -6.53 -3.83 17.71
C VAL A 118 -6.56 -4.58 19.04
N ALA A 119 -6.58 -5.92 18.97
CA ALA A 119 -6.58 -6.75 20.17
C ALA A 119 -5.35 -6.51 21.05
N LEU A 120 -4.19 -6.25 20.43
CA LEU A 120 -2.95 -5.92 21.13
C LEU A 120 -3.01 -4.53 21.79
N VAL A 121 -3.50 -3.51 21.08
CA VAL A 121 -3.66 -2.13 21.59
C VAL A 121 -4.62 -2.08 22.77
N HIS A 122 -5.77 -2.76 22.67
CA HIS A 122 -6.76 -2.80 23.75
C HIS A 122 -6.20 -3.47 25.02
N ARG A 123 -5.32 -4.46 24.87
CA ARG A 123 -4.73 -5.19 25.99
C ARG A 123 -3.49 -4.50 26.56
N PHE A 124 -2.73 -3.80 25.72
CA PHE A 124 -1.45 -3.20 26.07
C PHE A 124 -1.34 -1.77 25.53
N HIS A 125 -1.91 -0.80 26.24
CA HIS A 125 -1.87 0.61 25.83
C HIS A 125 -0.47 1.19 25.60
N TRP A 126 0.57 0.64 26.26
CA TRP A 126 1.96 1.05 26.04
C TRP A 126 2.51 0.62 24.66
N ILE A 127 1.84 -0.29 23.96
CA ILE A 127 2.22 -0.73 22.61
C ILE A 127 2.16 0.43 21.60
N ILE A 128 1.31 1.43 21.83
CA ILE A 128 1.25 2.64 21.01
C ILE A 128 2.61 3.35 20.98
N ALA A 129 3.32 3.40 22.12
CA ALA A 129 4.66 3.98 22.17
C ALA A 129 5.69 3.13 21.41
N VAL A 130 5.57 1.79 21.46
CA VAL A 130 6.43 0.88 20.68
C VAL A 130 6.22 1.09 19.19
N PHE A 131 4.95 1.11 18.77
CA PHE A 131 4.55 1.44 17.41
C PHE A 131 5.12 2.80 16.98
N GLY A 132 5.01 3.83 17.82
CA GLY A 132 5.62 5.13 17.55
C GLY A 132 7.14 5.06 17.36
N ALA A 133 7.84 4.30 18.21
CA ALA A 133 9.29 4.10 18.08
C ALA A 133 9.67 3.40 16.78
N VAL A 134 8.91 2.38 16.38
CA VAL A 134 9.10 1.66 15.11
C VAL A 134 8.94 2.62 13.93
N LEU A 135 7.89 3.46 13.90
CA LEU A 135 7.68 4.41 12.82
C LEU A 135 8.79 5.45 12.69
N VAL A 136 9.26 5.99 13.82
CA VAL A 136 10.40 6.93 13.82
C VAL A 136 11.66 6.24 13.31
N TYR A 137 11.89 4.99 13.72
CA TYR A 137 13.02 4.19 13.24
C TYR A 137 12.93 3.94 11.72
N THR A 138 11.77 3.53 11.21
CA THR A 138 11.56 3.33 9.76
C THR A 138 11.78 4.63 8.99
N ALA A 139 11.23 5.75 9.49
CA ALA A 139 11.43 7.06 8.86
C ALA A 139 12.91 7.46 8.82
N TRP A 140 13.63 7.25 9.91
CA TRP A 140 15.07 7.48 9.98
C TRP A 140 15.83 6.58 9.00
N LYS A 141 15.47 5.30 8.89
CA LYS A 141 16.05 4.39 7.90
C LYS A 141 15.85 4.91 6.48
N ILE A 142 14.64 5.36 6.12
CA ILE A 142 14.33 5.89 4.78
C ILE A 142 15.17 7.14 4.45
N LEU A 143 15.45 8.01 5.43
CA LEU A 143 16.20 9.26 5.19
C LEU A 143 17.71 9.09 5.13
N PHE A 144 18.27 8.12 5.87
CA PHE A 144 19.72 8.01 6.07
C PHE A 144 20.35 6.75 5.48
N HIS A 145 19.56 5.76 5.06
CA HIS A 145 20.07 4.55 4.40
C HIS A 145 19.55 4.51 2.95
N GLU A 146 20.32 5.08 2.02
CA GLU A 146 20.04 5.01 0.57
C GLU A 146 20.50 3.67 -0.07
N ASP A 147 21.35 2.90 0.62
CA ASP A 147 22.07 1.76 0.03
C ASP A 147 21.28 0.43 -0.07
N GLU A 148 20.03 0.36 0.42
CA GLU A 148 19.16 -0.80 0.18
C GLU A 148 18.46 -0.77 -1.20
N ALA A 149 18.69 0.24 -2.03
CA ALA A 149 18.22 0.24 -3.42
C ALA A 149 18.86 -0.89 -4.27
N ASP A 150 20.01 -1.42 -3.84
CA ASP A 150 20.67 -2.59 -4.44
C ASP A 150 20.27 -3.92 -3.80
N ALA A 151 19.49 -3.92 -2.71
CA ALA A 151 18.93 -5.14 -2.14
C ALA A 151 17.83 -5.65 -3.09
N LYS A 152 18.20 -6.61 -3.93
CA LYS A 152 17.27 -7.15 -4.91
C LYS A 152 16.17 -7.90 -4.17
N PRO A 153 14.88 -7.66 -4.46
CA PRO A 153 13.78 -8.36 -3.79
C PRO A 153 13.84 -9.90 -3.90
N GLU A 154 14.58 -10.41 -4.90
CA GLU A 154 14.90 -11.84 -5.07
C GLU A 154 15.77 -12.44 -3.96
N ASP A 155 16.53 -11.63 -3.21
CA ASP A 155 17.41 -12.07 -2.13
C ASP A 155 16.70 -12.28 -0.79
N ASN A 156 15.40 -11.96 -0.73
CA ASN A 156 14.58 -12.17 0.45
C ASN A 156 14.66 -13.64 0.92
N ALA A 157 14.84 -13.84 2.23
CA ALA A 157 15.00 -15.17 2.82
C ALA A 157 13.82 -16.09 2.49
N VAL A 158 12.60 -15.55 2.48
CA VAL A 158 11.38 -16.29 2.14
C VAL A 158 11.40 -16.75 0.67
N VAL A 159 11.81 -15.87 -0.25
CA VAL A 159 11.92 -16.18 -1.68
C VAL A 159 12.97 -17.26 -1.90
N ARG A 160 14.15 -17.13 -1.28
CA ARG A 160 15.22 -18.14 -1.35
C ARG A 160 14.77 -19.48 -0.77
N TRP A 161 13.99 -19.47 0.31
CA TRP A 161 13.42 -20.68 0.88
C TRP A 161 12.45 -21.35 -0.10
N VAL A 162 11.50 -20.61 -0.68
CA VAL A 162 10.57 -21.16 -1.68
C VAL A 162 11.30 -21.69 -2.91
N ALA A 163 12.29 -20.95 -3.43
CA ALA A 163 13.06 -21.35 -4.60
C ALA A 163 13.96 -22.58 -4.36
N ARG A 164 14.39 -22.82 -3.11
CA ARG A 164 15.15 -24.02 -2.73
C ARG A 164 14.25 -25.24 -2.51
N ASN A 165 13.04 -25.03 -2.01
CA ASN A 165 12.14 -26.09 -1.60
C ASN A 165 11.17 -26.56 -2.70
N LEU A 166 10.98 -25.77 -3.77
CA LEU A 166 10.14 -26.13 -4.91
C LEU A 166 10.96 -26.28 -6.19
N PRO A 167 10.64 -27.26 -7.06
CA PRO A 167 11.27 -27.36 -8.38
C PRO A 167 10.85 -26.14 -9.22
N MET A 168 11.81 -25.47 -9.86
CA MET A 168 11.59 -24.21 -10.58
C MET A 168 11.70 -24.38 -12.09
N THR A 169 10.84 -23.71 -12.83
CA THR A 169 11.00 -23.49 -14.27
C THR A 169 11.95 -22.32 -14.54
N LYS A 170 12.73 -22.40 -15.63
CA LYS A 170 13.67 -21.33 -16.04
C LYS A 170 13.02 -20.23 -16.89
N THR A 171 11.87 -20.53 -17.49
CA THR A 171 11.18 -19.67 -18.46
C THR A 171 9.73 -19.43 -18.02
N ILE A 172 9.22 -18.23 -18.29
CA ILE A 172 7.81 -17.90 -18.05
C ILE A 172 7.00 -18.42 -19.24
N GLU A 173 6.41 -19.60 -19.09
CA GLU A 173 5.56 -20.23 -20.10
C GLU A 173 4.06 -20.03 -19.77
N GLY A 174 3.55 -18.87 -20.18
CA GLY A 174 2.15 -18.50 -19.98
C GLY A 174 1.86 -17.89 -18.59
N PRO A 175 0.57 -17.66 -18.28
CA PRO A 175 0.18 -16.92 -17.08
C PRO A 175 0.09 -17.78 -15.81
N ARG A 176 0.51 -19.05 -15.85
CA ARG A 176 0.30 -20.00 -14.74
C ARG A 176 1.39 -19.84 -13.69
N PHE A 177 1.00 -19.89 -12.41
CA PHE A 177 1.97 -19.91 -11.30
C PHE A 177 2.70 -21.26 -11.16
N PHE A 178 2.07 -22.35 -11.61
CA PHE A 178 2.62 -23.70 -11.62
C PHE A 178 2.49 -24.34 -13.01
N ILE A 179 3.52 -25.07 -13.42
CA ILE A 179 3.54 -25.91 -14.62
C ILE A 179 3.90 -27.32 -14.19
N GLY A 180 2.90 -28.21 -14.13
CA GLY A 180 3.04 -29.51 -13.50
C GLY A 180 3.36 -29.38 -12.01
N LYS A 181 4.49 -29.92 -11.57
CA LYS A 181 4.99 -29.77 -10.20
C LYS A 181 5.92 -28.57 -10.01
N CYS A 182 6.30 -27.91 -11.10
CA CYS A 182 7.29 -26.84 -11.07
C CYS A 182 6.64 -25.48 -10.84
N ALA A 183 7.20 -24.71 -9.92
CA ALA A 183 6.87 -23.31 -9.70
C ALA A 183 7.49 -22.42 -10.81
N THR A 184 6.84 -21.30 -11.07
CA THR A 184 7.27 -20.31 -12.08
C THR A 184 7.83 -19.05 -11.44
N PRO A 185 8.60 -18.23 -12.18
CA PRO A 185 9.04 -16.91 -11.69
C PRO A 185 7.87 -16.00 -11.27
N LEU A 186 6.68 -16.18 -11.85
CA LEU A 186 5.47 -15.45 -11.43
C LEU A 186 5.07 -15.76 -9.99
N LEU A 187 5.27 -17.01 -9.54
CA LEU A 187 4.99 -17.39 -8.15
C LEU A 187 6.02 -16.77 -7.20
N LEU A 188 7.30 -16.77 -7.57
CA LEU A 188 8.34 -16.15 -6.74
C LEU A 188 8.11 -14.64 -6.60
N ALA A 189 7.73 -13.96 -7.68
CA ALA A 189 7.40 -12.54 -7.61
C ALA A 189 6.14 -12.29 -6.77
N LEU A 190 5.13 -13.16 -6.82
CA LEU A 190 3.97 -13.07 -5.94
C LEU A 190 4.37 -13.24 -4.47
N VAL A 191 5.14 -14.28 -4.14
CA VAL A 191 5.61 -14.52 -2.77
C VAL A 191 6.47 -13.36 -2.26
N ALA A 192 7.36 -12.85 -3.11
CA ALA A 192 8.20 -11.71 -2.78
C ALA A 192 7.35 -10.46 -2.51
N ALA A 193 6.36 -10.18 -3.38
CA ALA A 193 5.41 -9.09 -3.19
C ALA A 193 4.62 -9.20 -1.88
N GLU A 194 4.06 -10.38 -1.58
CA GLU A 194 3.31 -10.64 -0.33
C GLU A 194 4.21 -10.47 0.90
N THR A 195 5.45 -10.96 0.83
CA THR A 195 6.40 -10.83 1.94
C THR A 195 6.78 -9.37 2.16
N THR A 196 7.01 -8.61 1.09
CA THR A 196 7.31 -7.18 1.21
C THR A 196 6.09 -6.39 1.68
N ASP A 197 4.88 -6.68 1.20
CA ASP A 197 3.67 -6.03 1.74
C ASP A 197 3.49 -6.34 3.23
N LEU A 198 3.79 -7.56 3.67
CA LEU A 198 3.78 -7.90 5.09
C LEU A 198 4.77 -7.04 5.89
N VAL A 199 5.97 -6.80 5.37
CA VAL A 199 6.95 -5.89 5.99
C VAL A 199 6.40 -4.46 6.02
N PHE A 200 5.81 -3.97 4.92
CA PHE A 200 5.19 -2.64 4.89
C PHE A 200 3.93 -2.51 5.76
N ALA A 201 3.23 -3.62 6.01
CA ALA A 201 2.12 -3.67 6.96
C ALA A 201 2.60 -3.38 8.39
N LEU A 202 3.86 -3.68 8.71
CA LEU A 202 4.46 -3.36 10.01
C LEU A 202 4.67 -1.85 10.22
N ASP A 203 4.77 -1.06 9.15
CA ASP A 203 4.84 0.40 9.24
C ASP A 203 3.45 1.03 9.11
N SER A 204 2.65 0.56 8.16
CA SER A 204 1.32 1.17 7.88
C SER A 204 0.29 0.92 8.97
N ILE A 205 0.21 -0.29 9.54
CA ILE A 205 -0.81 -0.62 10.54
C ILE A 205 -0.62 0.19 11.83
N PRO A 206 0.60 0.24 12.43
CA PRO A 206 0.88 1.15 13.53
C PRO A 206 0.53 2.61 13.22
N ALA A 207 0.84 3.10 12.02
CA ALA A 207 0.56 4.47 11.65
C ALA A 207 -0.94 4.79 11.61
N VAL A 208 -1.78 3.87 11.14
CA VAL A 208 -3.24 4.06 11.16
C VAL A 208 -3.79 4.02 12.58
N PHE A 209 -3.22 3.23 13.49
CA PHE A 209 -3.61 3.26 14.91
C PHE A 209 -3.31 4.59 15.62
N ALA A 210 -2.46 5.44 15.05
CA ALA A 210 -2.27 6.81 15.54
C ALA A 210 -3.43 7.76 15.19
N VAL A 211 -4.31 7.33 14.27
CA VAL A 211 -5.49 8.06 13.83
C VAL A 211 -6.72 7.56 14.55
N THR A 212 -6.93 6.24 14.58
CA THR A 212 -8.12 5.61 15.15
C THR A 212 -7.83 4.17 15.56
N ASP A 213 -8.42 3.72 16.66
CA ASP A 213 -8.42 2.33 17.12
C ASP A 213 -9.70 1.56 16.68
N ASP A 214 -10.64 2.24 16.01
CA ASP A 214 -11.82 1.60 15.45
C ASP A 214 -11.42 0.66 14.29
N SER A 215 -11.56 -0.65 14.53
CA SER A 215 -11.17 -1.68 13.57
C SER A 215 -11.87 -1.55 12.22
N PHE A 216 -13.11 -1.04 12.18
CA PHE A 216 -13.84 -0.85 10.94
C PHE A 216 -13.26 0.31 10.14
N LEU A 217 -12.91 1.42 10.78
CA LEU A 217 -12.30 2.56 10.10
C LEU A 217 -10.88 2.23 9.61
N VAL A 218 -10.07 1.54 10.42
CA VAL A 218 -8.75 1.03 10.03
C VAL A 218 -8.88 0.11 8.81
N PHE A 219 -9.77 -0.90 8.88
CA PHE A 219 -9.94 -1.88 7.81
C PHE A 219 -10.54 -1.29 6.53
N SER A 220 -11.57 -0.45 6.65
CA SER A 220 -12.24 0.13 5.48
C SER A 220 -11.37 1.15 4.76
N SER A 221 -10.64 1.99 5.49
CA SER A 221 -9.70 2.95 4.89
C SER A 221 -8.53 2.26 4.17
N ASN A 222 -7.99 1.19 4.75
CA ASN A 222 -6.95 0.34 4.15
C ASN A 222 -7.46 -0.34 2.87
N ILE A 223 -8.66 -0.96 2.90
CA ILE A 223 -9.28 -1.52 1.69
C ILE A 223 -9.46 -0.44 0.62
N CYS A 224 -10.07 0.70 0.96
CA CYS A 224 -10.30 1.78 0.01
C CYS A 224 -8.98 2.31 -0.60
N ALA A 225 -7.90 2.35 0.17
CA ALA A 225 -6.58 2.74 -0.32
C ALA A 225 -5.97 1.73 -1.30
N LEU A 226 -6.12 0.43 -1.01
CA LEU A 226 -5.63 -0.68 -1.84
C LEU A 226 -6.49 -0.91 -3.09
N LEU A 227 -7.79 -0.63 -3.02
CA LEU A 227 -8.66 -0.66 -4.19
C LEU A 227 -8.16 0.38 -5.20
N GLY A 228 -7.96 -0.07 -6.45
CA GLY A 228 -7.37 0.74 -7.51
C GLY A 228 -5.84 0.77 -7.54
N LEU A 229 -5.14 0.00 -6.70
CA LEU A 229 -3.68 -0.15 -6.74
C LEU A 229 -3.21 -0.64 -8.12
N ARG A 230 -3.97 -1.52 -8.76
CA ARG A 230 -3.75 -1.96 -10.16
C ARG A 230 -3.71 -0.79 -11.13
N ALA A 231 -4.71 0.09 -11.11
CA ALA A 231 -4.74 1.26 -11.97
C ALA A 231 -3.62 2.24 -11.63
N LEU A 232 -3.37 2.45 -10.33
CA LEU A 232 -2.33 3.34 -9.84
C LEU A 232 -0.93 2.87 -10.23
N TYR A 233 -0.67 1.56 -10.26
CA TYR A 233 0.59 0.99 -10.73
C TYR A 233 0.91 1.44 -12.17
N PHE A 234 -0.05 1.40 -13.09
CA PHE A 234 0.18 1.85 -14.47
C PHE A 234 0.40 3.35 -14.59
N VAL A 235 -0.26 4.14 -13.74
CA VAL A 235 -0.02 5.59 -13.65
C VAL A 235 1.39 5.86 -13.11
N VAL A 236 1.76 5.19 -12.01
CA VAL A 236 3.04 5.37 -11.31
C VAL A 236 4.20 4.89 -12.17
N ARG A 237 4.10 3.74 -12.85
CA ARG A 237 5.13 3.26 -13.78
C ARG A 237 5.51 4.30 -14.83
N GLY A 238 4.53 5.05 -15.35
CA GLY A 238 4.76 6.14 -16.31
C GLY A 238 5.23 7.46 -15.67
N ALA A 239 4.85 7.73 -14.43
CA ALA A 239 5.20 8.95 -13.69
C ALA A 239 6.45 8.81 -12.80
N LEU A 240 7.03 7.61 -12.71
CA LEU A 240 8.02 7.18 -11.72
C LEU A 240 9.25 8.10 -11.67
N ALA A 241 9.77 8.46 -12.84
CA ALA A 241 10.95 9.32 -12.96
C ALA A 241 10.74 10.73 -12.40
N ARG A 242 9.48 11.17 -12.24
CA ARG A 242 9.13 12.53 -11.80
C ARG A 242 8.82 12.63 -10.31
N LEU A 243 8.68 11.51 -9.58
CA LEU A 243 8.26 11.49 -8.16
C LEU A 243 9.43 11.37 -7.18
N ARG A 244 10.47 12.18 -7.37
CA ARG A 244 11.73 12.10 -6.60
C ARG A 244 11.55 12.31 -5.09
N TYR A 245 10.68 13.23 -4.68
CA TYR A 245 10.51 13.61 -3.28
C TYR A 245 9.39 12.85 -2.57
N LEU A 246 8.87 11.78 -3.17
CA LEU A 246 7.83 10.99 -2.54
C LEU A 246 8.36 10.20 -1.33
N LYS A 247 9.54 9.56 -1.45
CA LYS A 247 10.20 8.88 -0.32
C LYS A 247 10.45 9.79 0.89
N PRO A 248 11.08 10.98 0.76
CA PRO A 248 11.24 11.88 1.90
C PRO A 248 9.91 12.42 2.43
N GLY A 249 8.89 12.58 1.58
CA GLY A 249 7.53 12.90 2.03
C GLY A 249 6.94 11.82 2.93
N LEU A 250 7.08 10.55 2.56
CA LEU A 250 6.64 9.41 3.37
C LEU A 250 7.40 9.33 4.70
N ALA A 251 8.72 9.52 4.68
CA ALA A 251 9.51 9.58 5.91
C ALA A 251 9.06 10.71 6.84
N ALA A 252 8.71 11.88 6.30
CA ALA A 252 8.18 12.99 7.09
C ALA A 252 6.81 12.65 7.71
N ILE A 253 5.93 11.96 6.98
CA ILE A 253 4.65 11.46 7.51
C ILE A 253 4.89 10.46 8.63
N LEU A 254 5.74 9.46 8.41
CA LEU A 254 6.05 8.43 9.41
C LEU A 254 6.70 9.03 10.66
N THR A 255 7.59 10.01 10.49
CA THR A 255 8.18 10.75 11.62
C THR A 255 7.11 11.49 12.41
N PHE A 256 6.24 12.24 11.74
CA PHE A 256 5.15 12.98 12.39
C PHE A 256 4.21 12.04 13.17
N VAL A 257 3.76 10.97 12.52
CA VAL A 257 2.85 9.99 13.11
C VAL A 257 3.53 9.25 14.27
N GLY A 258 4.79 8.81 14.08
CA GLY A 258 5.56 8.14 15.12
C GLY A 258 5.80 9.01 16.36
N LEU A 259 6.13 10.28 16.16
CA LEU A 259 6.26 11.24 17.27
C LEU A 259 4.92 11.49 17.97
N LYS A 260 3.82 11.62 17.21
CA LYS A 260 2.46 11.72 17.80
C LYS A 260 2.17 10.51 18.71
N MET A 261 2.51 9.30 18.27
CA MET A 261 2.31 8.08 19.05
C MET A 261 3.23 7.98 20.28
N LEU A 262 4.48 8.41 20.17
CA LEU A 262 5.40 8.45 21.32
C LEU A 262 4.93 9.44 22.39
N LEU A 263 4.37 10.58 21.95
CA LEU A 263 3.88 11.65 22.80
C LEU A 263 2.39 11.50 23.15
N TYR A 264 1.79 10.30 22.99
CA TYR A 264 0.34 10.08 23.13
C TYR A 264 -0.23 10.53 24.49
N LYS A 265 0.59 10.54 25.56
CA LYS A 265 0.20 11.01 26.90
C LYS A 265 0.25 12.52 27.08
N TRP A 266 1.08 13.21 26.30
CA TRP A 266 1.38 14.63 26.48
C TRP A 266 0.74 15.52 25.42
N VAL A 267 0.51 14.98 24.22
CA VAL A 267 0.00 15.74 23.07
C VAL A 267 -1.15 14.98 22.42
N GLN A 268 -2.37 15.45 22.64
CA GLN A 268 -3.56 14.97 21.92
C GLN A 268 -3.86 15.92 20.77
N LEU A 269 -3.38 15.58 19.58
CA LEU A 269 -3.68 16.33 18.36
C LEU A 269 -5.06 15.91 17.82
N PRO A 270 -5.98 16.86 17.57
CA PRO A 270 -7.22 16.56 16.88
C PRO A 270 -6.97 15.88 15.53
N THR A 271 -7.81 14.91 15.18
CA THR A 271 -7.69 14.13 13.94
C THR A 271 -7.68 15.02 12.70
N GLY A 272 -8.47 16.09 12.70
CA GLY A 272 -8.47 17.08 11.61
C GLY A 272 -7.12 17.78 11.41
N THR A 273 -6.41 18.10 12.49
CA THR A 273 -5.07 18.70 12.41
C THR A 273 -4.05 17.69 11.89
N SER A 274 -4.11 16.42 12.35
CA SER A 274 -3.26 15.36 11.81
C SER A 274 -3.50 15.18 10.30
N LEU A 275 -4.76 15.13 9.87
CA LEU A 275 -5.14 15.03 8.46
C LEU A 275 -4.54 16.17 7.63
N LEU A 276 -4.67 17.41 8.09
CA LEU A 276 -4.11 18.59 7.40
C LEU A 276 -2.58 18.53 7.28
N ILE A 277 -1.89 18.09 8.34
CA ILE A 277 -0.43 17.95 8.31
C ILE A 277 -0.02 16.87 7.31
N ILE A 278 -0.66 15.70 7.34
CA ILE A 278 -0.39 14.59 6.41
C ILE A 278 -0.65 15.04 4.97
N ALA A 279 -1.81 15.66 4.71
CA ALA A 279 -2.16 16.18 3.40
C ALA A 279 -1.19 17.27 2.92
N GLY A 280 -0.75 18.15 3.82
CA GLY A 280 0.23 19.20 3.54
C GLY A 280 1.59 18.62 3.14
N ILE A 281 2.09 17.64 3.89
CA ILE A 281 3.36 16.96 3.58
C ILE A 281 3.29 16.30 2.19
N LEU A 282 2.20 15.59 1.89
CA LEU A 282 2.01 14.96 0.59
C LEU A 282 1.90 15.97 -0.54
N ALA A 283 1.12 17.04 -0.35
CA ALA A 283 0.98 18.09 -1.35
C ALA A 283 2.34 18.74 -1.65
N ILE A 284 3.13 19.06 -0.62
CA ILE A 284 4.48 19.60 -0.78
C ILE A 284 5.37 18.60 -1.52
N ALA A 285 5.39 17.33 -1.11
CA ALA A 285 6.20 16.29 -1.74
C ALA A 285 5.87 16.13 -3.24
N LEU A 286 4.58 16.12 -3.59
CA LEU A 286 4.10 16.00 -4.98
C LEU A 286 4.42 17.26 -5.80
N VAL A 287 4.14 18.45 -5.26
CA VAL A 287 4.39 19.73 -5.97
C VAL A 287 5.89 19.94 -6.19
N VAL A 288 6.73 19.70 -5.18
CA VAL A 288 8.18 19.85 -5.31
C VAL A 288 8.75 18.82 -6.30
N SER A 289 8.25 17.58 -6.27
CA SER A 289 8.61 16.56 -7.26
C SER A 289 8.25 16.97 -8.69
N TRP A 290 7.08 17.58 -8.88
CA TRP A 290 6.64 18.02 -10.18
C TRP A 290 7.40 19.26 -10.69
N LEU A 291 7.75 20.20 -9.80
CA LEU A 291 8.52 21.40 -10.15
C LEU A 291 10.02 21.12 -10.36
N ARG A 292 10.56 20.09 -9.70
CA ARG A 292 11.98 19.67 -9.81
C ARG A 292 12.06 18.19 -10.20
N PRO A 293 11.69 17.85 -11.46
CA PRO A 293 11.88 16.49 -11.95
C PRO A 293 13.35 16.09 -11.88
N ALA A 294 13.63 14.80 -11.71
CA ALA A 294 15.00 14.29 -11.79
C ALA A 294 15.61 14.66 -13.16
N PRO A 295 16.90 15.02 -13.24
CA PRO A 295 17.55 15.15 -14.54
C PRO A 295 17.41 13.83 -15.29
N ASP A 296 17.00 13.90 -16.55
CA ASP A 296 16.84 12.73 -17.41
C ASP A 296 18.16 11.95 -17.47
N THR A 297 18.31 10.93 -16.63
CA THR A 297 19.32 9.88 -16.86
C THR A 297 18.73 8.92 -17.90
N ALA A 298 18.58 9.44 -19.11
CA ALA A 298 18.37 8.67 -20.32
C ALA A 298 19.65 8.80 -21.16
N ALA A 299 20.57 7.87 -20.91
CA ALA A 299 21.59 7.41 -21.85
C ALA A 299 21.82 5.92 -21.56
#